data_AF-A0A6N8TYL7-F1
#
_entry.id   AF-A0A6N8TYL7-F1
#
_cell.length_a   1.000
_cell.length_b   1.000
_cell.length_c   1.000
_cell.angle_alpha   90.00
_cell.angle_beta   90.00
_cell.angle_gamma   90.00
#
_symmetry.space_group_name_H-M   'P 1'
#
loop_
_entity.id
_entity.type
_entity.pdbx_description
1 polymer ?
#
loop_
_entity_poly.entity_id
_entity_poly.type
_entity_poly.pdbx_seq_one_letter_code
_entity_poly.pdbx_strand_id
1 'polypeptide(L)'
;MKEQIYFLKIVRYFFLILFIAAIGMGTYHLFVYEQSESYYGTSRNAYVGGDAYNYIINTTRATAYYVAGFGSLIVVFLNEILITILSRTIQEHSNDILDQLDSGDRITEIRNGLN
;
A
#
# COMPACT_ATOMS: atom_id res chain seq x y z
N MET A 1 -10.02 -19.20 1.68
CA MET A 1 -9.18 -18.48 0.69
C MET A 1 -9.80 -17.17 0.18
N LYS A 2 -11.07 -17.11 -0.27
CA LYS A 2 -11.68 -15.84 -0.70
C LYS A 2 -11.65 -14.75 0.39
N GLU A 3 -11.96 -15.11 1.63
CA GLU A 3 -11.87 -14.22 2.79
C GLU A 3 -10.47 -13.64 3.02
N GLN A 4 -9.43 -14.44 2.81
CA GLN A 4 -8.03 -13.99 2.91
C GLN A 4 -7.70 -12.95 1.84
N ILE A 5 -8.18 -13.13 0.60
CA ILE A 5 -8.01 -12.14 -0.46
C ILE A 5 -8.76 -10.83 -0.12
N TYR A 6 -9.97 -10.92 0.42
CA TYR A 6 -10.70 -9.72 0.86
C TYR A 6 -9.95 -8.98 1.96
N PHE A 7 -9.43 -9.69 2.95
CA PHE A 7 -8.60 -9.11 4.00
C PHE A 7 -7.36 -8.41 3.41
N LEU A 8 -6.63 -9.06 2.49
CA LEU A 8 -5.46 -8.46 1.84
C LEU A 8 -5.82 -7.20 1.05
N LYS A 9 -6.97 -7.17 0.36
CA LYS A 9 -7.47 -5.97 -0.32
C LYS A 9 -7.73 -4.81 0.65
N ILE A 10 -8.30 -5.10 1.83
CA ILE A 10 -8.51 -4.07 2.88
C ILE A 10 -7.16 -3.51 3.33
N VAL A 11 -6.16 -4.37 3.59
CA VAL A 11 -4.80 -3.94 3.95
C VAL A 11 -4.20 -3.04 2.87
N ARG A 12 -4.35 -3.40 1.59
CA ARG A 12 -3.88 -2.59 0.45
C ARG A 12 -4.47 -1.17 0.48
N TYR A 13 -5.78 -1.05 0.67
CA TYR A 13 -6.44 0.26 0.72
C TYR A 13 -6.00 1.09 1.92
N PHE A 14 -5.80 0.46 3.07
CA PHE A 14 -5.27 1.14 4.25
C PHE A 14 -3.89 1.76 3.99
N PHE A 15 -2.95 0.99 3.41
CA PHE A 15 -1.62 1.52 3.09
C PHE A 15 -1.63 2.55 1.95
N LEU A 16 -2.59 2.48 1.01
CA LEU A 16 -2.77 3.51 0.00
C LEU A 16 -3.20 4.85 0.62
N ILE A 17 -4.11 4.80 1.60
CA ILE A 17 -4.54 6.00 2.35
C ILE A 17 -3.36 6.57 3.14
N LEU A 18 -2.57 5.73 3.80
CA LEU A 18 -1.36 6.17 4.50
C LEU A 18 -0.35 6.83 3.56
N PHE A 19 -0.16 6.29 2.36
CA PHE A 19 0.69 6.90 1.34
C PHE A 19 0.22 8.31 1.00
N ILE A 20 -1.05 8.47 0.63
CA ILE A 20 -1.62 9.77 0.25
C ILE A 20 -1.52 10.77 1.41
N ALA A 21 -1.86 10.35 2.62
CA ALA A 21 -1.79 11.19 3.81
C ALA A 21 -0.35 11.63 4.12
N ALA A 22 0.61 10.71 4.03
CA ALA A 22 2.01 11.01 4.29
C ALA A 22 2.61 11.95 3.24
N ILE A 23 2.34 11.72 1.94
CA ILE A 23 2.76 12.65 0.88
C ILE A 23 2.13 14.04 1.11
N GLY A 24 0.83 14.09 1.40
CA GLY A 24 0.13 15.35 1.71
C GLY A 24 0.76 16.10 2.88
N MET A 25 1.05 15.42 3.99
CA MET A 25 1.70 16.01 5.16
C MET A 25 3.12 16.47 4.87
N GLY A 26 3.89 15.70 4.10
CA GLY A 26 5.24 16.08 3.70
C GLY A 26 5.25 17.34 2.84
N THR A 27 4.32 17.41 1.87
CA THR A 27 4.13 18.59 1.01
C THR A 27 3.65 19.81 1.81
N TYR A 28 2.72 19.63 2.76
CA TYR A 28 2.26 20.71 3.64
C TYR A 28 3.41 21.32 4.45
N HIS A 29 4.28 20.49 5.03
CA HIS A 29 5.45 20.98 5.77
C HIS A 29 6.46 21.72 4.88
N LEU A 30 6.51 21.42 3.58
CA LEU A 30 7.43 22.08 2.66
C LEU A 30 6.93 23.45 2.16
N PHE A 31 5.60 23.60 1.99
CA PHE A 31 5.04 24.78 1.29
C PHE A 31 4.13 25.68 2.12
N VAL A 32 3.56 25.21 3.24
CA VAL A 32 2.51 25.93 3.97
C VAL A 32 2.87 26.19 5.43
N TYR A 33 3.74 25.35 6.03
CA TYR A 33 4.05 25.47 7.46
C TYR A 33 4.87 26.73 7.77
N GLU A 34 4.19 27.77 8.24
CA GLU A 34 4.77 28.97 8.84
C GLU A 34 5.01 28.77 10.34
N GLN A 35 6.17 29.20 10.84
CA GLN A 35 6.54 29.10 12.26
C GLN A 35 6.48 30.48 12.91
N SER A 36 5.94 30.58 14.13
CA SER A 36 5.85 31.85 14.86
C SER A 36 7.25 32.42 15.16
N GLU A 37 7.51 33.64 14.71
CA GLU A 37 8.73 34.41 14.97
C GLU A 37 8.85 34.85 16.45
N SER A 38 9.21 33.94 17.34
CA SER A 38 9.61 34.34 18.70
C SER A 38 10.88 33.62 19.09
N TYR A 39 12.02 34.21 18.74
CA TYR A 39 13.33 33.78 19.24
C TYR A 39 14.04 34.94 19.97
N TYR A 40 13.76 35.08 21.27
CA TYR A 40 14.58 35.88 22.18
C TYR A 40 15.75 35.03 22.67
N GLY A 41 16.90 35.09 22.00
CA GLY A 41 18.12 34.47 22.52
C GLY A 41 19.27 34.42 21.52
N THR A 42 20.37 35.11 21.84
CA THR A 42 21.64 35.09 21.10
C THR A 42 22.21 33.68 21.04
N SER A 43 22.40 33.15 19.84
CA SER A 43 23.02 31.85 19.62
C SER A 43 24.48 31.96 19.20
N ARG A 44 25.32 31.19 19.89
CA ARG A 44 26.72 30.92 19.56
C ARG A 44 26.79 29.50 18.95
N ASN A 45 27.46 29.41 17.81
CA ASN A 45 27.69 28.26 16.92
C ASN A 45 26.54 28.01 15.91
N ALA A 46 26.73 28.60 14.73
CA ALA A 46 25.97 28.44 13.48
C ALA A 46 24.47 28.81 13.54
N TYR A 47 24.19 30.11 13.67
CA TYR A 47 22.87 30.65 13.31
C TYR A 47 22.79 30.87 11.80
N VAL A 48 22.43 29.81 11.07
CA VAL A 48 21.66 30.01 9.85
C VAL A 48 20.42 30.80 10.24
N GLY A 49 20.19 31.96 9.61
CA GLY A 49 19.11 32.89 9.99
C GLY A 49 17.76 32.17 10.12
N GLY A 50 16.84 32.75 10.92
CA GLY A 50 15.56 32.12 11.29
C GLY A 50 14.87 31.36 10.14
N ASP A 51 14.84 31.94 8.95
CA ASP A 51 14.28 31.33 7.73
C ASP A 51 15.01 30.05 7.29
N ALA A 52 16.34 30.08 7.25
CA ALA A 52 17.14 28.93 6.84
C ALA A 52 17.09 27.79 7.86
N TYR A 53 17.06 28.11 9.17
CA TYR A 53 16.88 27.12 10.22
C TYR A 53 15.50 26.44 10.13
N ASN A 54 14.44 27.24 9.96
CA ASN A 54 13.08 26.74 9.81
C ASN A 54 12.92 25.87 8.55
N TYR A 55 13.57 26.25 7.44
CA TYR A 55 13.55 25.46 6.20
C TYR A 55 14.19 24.08 6.37
N ILE A 56 15.30 23.97 7.10
CA ILE A 56 15.97 22.68 7.35
C ILE A 56 15.08 21.75 8.18
N ILE A 57 14.42 22.27 9.21
CA ILE A 57 13.50 21.47 10.06
C ILE A 57 12.29 21.01 9.24
N ASN A 58 11.67 21.92 8.50
CA ASN A 58 10.53 21.63 7.65
C ASN A 58 10.85 20.58 6.58
N THR A 59 12.01 20.71 5.94
CA THR A 59 12.51 19.74 4.95
C THR A 59 12.79 18.37 5.58
N THR A 60 13.32 18.33 6.80
CA THR A 60 13.56 17.08 7.53
C THR A 60 12.25 16.37 7.87
N ARG A 61 11.24 17.12 8.36
CA ARG A 61 9.89 16.60 8.60
C ARG A 61 9.26 16.08 7.30
N ALA A 62 9.33 16.87 6.23
CA ALA A 62 8.83 16.49 4.93
C ALA A 62 9.48 15.20 4.40
N THR A 63 10.80 15.06 4.57
CA THR A 63 11.55 13.87 4.19
C THR A 63 11.07 12.65 4.98
N ALA A 64 10.88 12.76 6.29
CA ALA A 64 10.37 11.66 7.11
C ALA A 64 8.97 11.19 6.65
N TYR A 65 8.08 12.15 6.34
CA TYR A 65 6.77 11.85 5.78
C TYR A 65 6.85 11.21 4.39
N TYR A 66 7.75 11.67 3.51
CA TYR A 66 7.95 11.04 2.20
C TYR A 66 8.50 9.63 2.30
N VAL A 67 9.46 9.37 3.20
CA VAL A 67 9.97 8.02 3.46
C VAL A 67 8.85 7.10 3.95
N ALA A 68 8.01 7.56 4.89
CA ALA A 68 6.86 6.79 5.36
C ALA A 68 5.83 6.53 4.24
N GLY A 69 5.58 7.53 3.39
CA GLY A 69 4.71 7.42 2.23
C GLY A 69 5.23 6.37 1.23
N PHE A 70 6.45 6.55 0.72
CA PHE A 70 7.02 5.62 -0.25
C PHE A 70 7.22 4.21 0.33
N GLY A 71 7.56 4.10 1.61
CA GLY A 71 7.56 2.81 2.32
C GLY A 71 6.19 2.14 2.29
N SER A 72 5.12 2.89 2.52
CA SER A 72 3.74 2.40 2.41
C SER A 72 3.40 1.97 0.97
N LEU A 73 3.88 2.70 -0.03
CA LEU A 73 3.67 2.37 -1.44
C LEU A 73 4.38 1.05 -1.84
N ILE A 74 5.58 0.79 -1.31
CA ILE A 74 6.27 -0.50 -1.51
C ILE A 74 5.42 -1.64 -0.96
N VAL A 75 4.85 -1.48 0.24
CA VAL A 75 3.95 -2.48 0.84
C VAL A 75 2.72 -2.73 -0.05
N VAL A 76 2.14 -1.68 -0.64
CA VAL A 76 1.02 -1.81 -1.60
C VAL A 76 1.40 -2.68 -2.78
N PHE A 77 2.56 -2.46 -3.41
CA PHE A 77 3.01 -3.26 -4.56
C PHE A 77 3.27 -4.71 -4.21
N LEU A 78 3.96 -4.98 -3.09
CA LEU A 78 4.21 -6.34 -2.63
C LEU A 78 2.91 -7.07 -2.30
N ASN A 79 1.96 -6.38 -1.68
CA ASN A 79 0.64 -6.91 -1.39
C ASN A 79 -0.15 -7.24 -2.66
N GLU A 80 -0.08 -6.39 -3.70
CA GLU A 80 -0.75 -6.64 -4.98
C GLU A 80 -0.20 -7.89 -5.70
N ILE A 81 1.12 -8.06 -5.67
CA ILE A 81 1.77 -9.26 -6.21
C ILE A 81 1.26 -10.50 -5.49
N LEU A 82 1.19 -10.47 -4.15
CA LEU A 82 0.69 -11.58 -3.34
C LEU A 82 -0.77 -11.91 -3.65
N ILE A 83 -1.65 -10.90 -3.72
CA ILE A 83 -3.07 -11.08 -4.09
C ILE A 83 -3.17 -11.75 -5.45
N THR A 84 -2.36 -11.32 -6.42
CA THR A 84 -2.36 -11.86 -7.78
C THR A 84 -1.97 -13.34 -7.79
N ILE A 85 -0.89 -13.71 -7.07
CA ILE A 85 -0.44 -15.10 -6.98
C ILE A 85 -1.54 -15.98 -6.37
N LEU A 86 -2.10 -15.58 -5.22
CA LEU A 86 -3.15 -16.35 -4.55
C LEU A 86 -4.42 -16.48 -5.41
N SER A 87 -4.80 -15.41 -6.12
CA SER A 87 -5.97 -15.42 -7.00
C SER A 87 -5.79 -16.41 -8.15
N ARG A 88 -4.58 -16.50 -8.72
CA ARG A 88 -4.26 -17.47 -9.78
C ARG A 88 -4.34 -18.91 -9.29
N THR A 89 -3.73 -19.21 -8.14
CA THR A 89 -3.76 -20.58 -7.57
C THR A 89 -5.18 -21.06 -7.29
N ILE A 90 -6.06 -20.17 -6.81
CA ILE A 90 -7.47 -20.51 -6.57
C ILE A 90 -8.18 -20.82 -7.89
N GLN A 91 -7.87 -20.06 -8.94
CA GLN A 91 -8.51 -20.22 -10.24
C GLN A 91 -8.08 -21.51 -10.93
N GLU A 92 -6.78 -21.84 -10.89
CA GLU A 92 -6.24 -23.12 -11.38
C GLU A 92 -6.94 -24.30 -10.68
N HIS A 93 -6.97 -24.30 -9.34
CA HIS A 93 -7.61 -25.37 -8.58
C HIS A 93 -9.13 -25.47 -8.85
N SER A 94 -9.81 -24.34 -9.07
CA SER A 94 -11.23 -24.35 -9.42
C SER A 94 -11.47 -24.96 -10.80
N ASN A 95 -10.59 -24.71 -11.78
CA ASN A 95 -10.71 -25.26 -13.12
C ASN A 95 -10.48 -26.78 -13.10
N ASP A 96 -9.47 -27.26 -12.35
CA ASP A 96 -9.20 -28.69 -12.21
C ASP A 96 -10.39 -29.47 -11.63
N ILE A 97 -11.13 -28.88 -10.69
CA ILE A 97 -12.36 -29.47 -10.13
C ILE A 97 -13.47 -29.53 -11.18
N LEU A 98 -13.64 -28.48 -11.98
CA LEU A 98 -14.67 -28.42 -13.02
C LEU A 98 -14.43 -29.47 -14.11
N ASP A 99 -13.17 -29.67 -14.53
CA ASP A 99 -12.81 -30.67 -15.53
C ASP A 99 -13.09 -32.10 -15.04
N GLN A 100 -12.87 -32.36 -13.74
CA GLN A 100 -13.20 -33.64 -13.10
C GLN A 100 -14.70 -33.90 -13.06
N LEU A 101 -15.51 -32.87 -12.78
CA LEU A 101 -16.97 -32.97 -12.75
C LEU A 101 -17.54 -33.26 -14.15
N ASP A 102 -17.10 -32.51 -15.17
CA ASP A 102 -17.52 -32.73 -16.57
C ASP A 102 -17.20 -34.16 -17.04
N SER A 103 -15.99 -34.64 -16.72
CA SER A 103 -15.59 -36.00 -17.06
C SER A 103 -16.48 -37.06 -16.39
N GLY A 104 -16.88 -36.85 -15.13
CA GLY A 104 -17.78 -37.77 -14.40
C GLY A 104 -19.21 -37.81 -14.96
N ASP A 105 -19.74 -36.64 -15.34
CA ASP A 105 -21.06 -36.54 -15.95
C ASP A 105 -21.09 -37.25 -17.32
N ARG A 106 -20.06 -37.06 -18.14
CA ARG A 106 -19.90 -37.75 -19.43
C ARG A 106 -19.84 -39.27 -19.28
N ILE A 107 -19.12 -39.78 -18.27
CA ILE A 107 -19.08 -41.22 -17.98
C ILE A 107 -20.48 -41.75 -17.63
N THR A 108 -21.25 -40.98 -16.86
CA THR A 108 -22.61 -41.36 -16.45
C THR A 108 -23.57 -41.38 -17.64
N GLU A 109 -23.46 -40.41 -18.55
CA GLU A 109 -24.25 -40.35 -19.77
C GLU A 109 -23.99 -41.56 -20.69
N ILE A 110 -22.71 -41.90 -20.92
CA ILE A 110 -22.32 -43.07 -21.73
C ILE A 110 -22.91 -44.35 -21.14
N ARG A 111 -22.83 -44.52 -19.81
CA ARG A 111 -23.39 -45.69 -19.12
C ARG A 111 -24.90 -45.81 -19.32
N ASN A 112 -25.63 -44.69 -19.25
CA ASN A 112 -27.09 -44.70 -19.38
C ASN A 112 -27.57 -44.93 -20.82
N GLY A 113 -26.79 -44.54 -21.84
CA GLY A 113 -27.10 -44.83 -23.25
C GLY A 113 -26.77 -46.25 -23.72
N LEU A 114 -26.09 -47.06 -22.90
CA LEU A 114 -25.76 -48.46 -23.17
C LEU A 114 -26.78 -49.47 -22.63
N ASN A 115 -27.72 -49.04 -21.78
CA ASN A 115 -28.79 -49.88 -21.22
C ASN A 115 -30.11 -49.63 -21.95
#